data_AF-A0A529M5R8-F1
#
_entry.id   AF-A0A529M5R8-F1
#
_cell.length_a   1.000
_cell.length_b   1.000
_cell.length_c   1.000
_cell.angle_alpha   90.00
_cell.angle_beta   90.00
_cell.angle_gamma   90.00
#
_symmetry.space_group_name_H-M   'P 1'
#
loop_
_entity.id
_entity.type
_entity.pdbx_description
1 polymer ?
#
loop_
_entity_poly.entity_id
_entity_poly.type
_entity_poly.pdbx_seq_one_letter_code
_entity_poly.pdbx_strand_id
1 'polypeptide(L)'
;IAPDLAQTSRSMPLLGIVDTAVVGQFGDAALLGGLAAGSLVFDVVFTTFNFLRSGTTGLVAQAFGRGDALEEQAVLWRAVLIAVVAGVILAALAPLFAVAGQWFMGAEPSVSAAMSVYIRIRLLAAPFSLINYAILGYVLGRGEGGLGLMLQAVLNGINIVLCFLLGLELGVGSTVPDTVELQEVP
;
A
#
# COMPACT_ATOMS: atom_id res chain seq x y z
N ILE A 1 -31.39 -14.24 13.41
CA ILE A 1 -30.03 -14.67 13.83
C ILE A 1 -29.45 -15.40 12.62
N ALA A 2 -28.59 -14.85 11.77
CA ALA A 2 -27.72 -13.68 11.88
C ALA A 2 -27.56 -13.00 10.49
N PRO A 3 -27.92 -11.72 10.33
CA PRO A 3 -27.48 -10.90 9.21
C PRO A 3 -26.25 -10.10 9.66
N ASP A 4 -25.05 -10.68 9.67
CA ASP A 4 -23.85 -9.90 10.06
C ASP A 4 -22.51 -10.32 9.42
N LEU A 5 -22.52 -11.14 8.39
CA LEU A 5 -21.26 -11.50 7.70
C LEU A 5 -21.04 -10.75 6.37
N ALA A 6 -21.98 -9.90 5.97
CA ALA A 6 -21.89 -9.13 4.72
C ALA A 6 -21.40 -7.68 4.90
N GLN A 7 -21.08 -7.25 6.12
CA GLN A 7 -20.69 -5.86 6.39
C GLN A 7 -19.17 -5.63 6.52
N THR A 8 -18.36 -6.67 6.71
CA THR A 8 -16.94 -6.49 7.06
C THR A 8 -16.02 -6.28 5.85
N SER A 9 -16.44 -6.60 4.62
CA SER A 9 -15.59 -6.50 3.43
C SER A 9 -15.74 -5.20 2.63
N ARG A 10 -16.49 -4.21 3.15
CA ARG A 10 -16.68 -2.90 2.48
C ARG A 10 -15.54 -1.89 2.66
N SER A 11 -14.46 -2.25 3.36
CA SER A 11 -13.32 -1.35 3.54
C SER A 11 -12.31 -1.39 2.37
N MET A 12 -12.37 -2.43 1.53
CA MET A 12 -11.44 -2.60 0.39
C MET A 12 -11.76 -1.78 -0.88
N PRO A 13 -12.99 -1.31 -1.18
CA PRO A 13 -13.23 -0.50 -2.39
C PRO A 13 -12.97 1.00 -2.23
N LEU A 14 -12.85 1.53 -1.01
CA LEU A 14 -12.82 2.98 -0.79
C LEU A 14 -11.45 3.61 -1.04
N LEU A 15 -10.36 2.93 -0.66
CA LEU A 15 -8.99 3.40 -0.94
C LEU A 15 -8.71 3.48 -2.44
N GLY A 16 -9.16 2.48 -3.21
CA GLY A 16 -9.01 2.48 -4.67
C GLY A 16 -9.78 3.59 -5.39
N ILE A 17 -10.95 4.00 -4.87
CA ILE A 17 -11.73 5.11 -5.44
C ILE A 17 -11.06 6.46 -5.15
N VAL A 18 -10.50 6.65 -3.95
CA VAL A 18 -9.78 7.90 -3.60
C VAL A 18 -8.49 8.01 -4.39
N ASP A 19 -7.72 6.93 -4.50
CA ASP A 19 -6.52 6.91 -5.34
C ASP A 19 -6.89 7.19 -6.80
N THR A 20 -7.99 6.64 -7.32
CA THR A 20 -8.46 6.90 -8.69
C THR A 20 -8.97 8.33 -8.89
N ALA A 21 -9.63 8.93 -7.90
CA ALA A 21 -10.19 10.29 -7.99
C ALA A 21 -9.10 11.37 -7.89
N VAL A 22 -8.11 11.18 -7.01
CA VAL A 22 -6.95 12.09 -6.89
C VAL A 22 -6.07 11.98 -8.13
N VAL A 23 -5.89 10.77 -8.66
CA VAL A 23 -5.22 10.50 -9.93
C VAL A 23 -5.99 11.16 -11.08
N GLY A 24 -7.30 10.97 -11.22
CA GLY A 24 -8.10 11.56 -12.31
C GLY A 24 -8.01 13.09 -12.45
N GLN A 25 -7.53 13.82 -11.43
CA GLN A 25 -7.51 15.27 -11.39
C GLN A 25 -6.19 15.92 -11.86
N PHE A 26 -5.08 15.18 -12.08
CA PHE A 26 -3.79 15.80 -12.45
C PHE A 26 -3.69 16.29 -13.91
N GLY A 27 -4.72 16.09 -14.76
CA GLY A 27 -4.76 16.65 -16.12
C GLY A 27 -3.73 16.10 -17.13
N ASP A 28 -2.75 15.30 -16.68
CA ASP A 28 -1.77 14.60 -17.53
C ASP A 28 -1.99 13.09 -17.46
N ALA A 29 -2.70 12.56 -18.45
CA ALA A 29 -3.00 11.14 -18.58
C ALA A 29 -1.76 10.24 -18.51
N ALA A 30 -0.57 10.75 -18.88
CA ALA A 30 0.67 9.98 -18.83
C ALA A 30 1.16 9.76 -17.40
N LEU A 31 1.06 10.77 -16.52
CA LEU A 31 1.40 10.64 -15.10
C LEU A 31 0.47 9.63 -14.41
N LEU A 32 -0.82 9.67 -14.76
CA LEU A 32 -1.83 8.76 -14.19
C LEU A 32 -1.60 7.34 -14.62
N GLY A 33 -1.39 7.14 -15.93
CA GLY A 33 -1.04 5.84 -16.48
C GLY A 33 0.24 5.28 -15.86
N GLY A 34 1.24 6.14 -15.62
CA GLY A 34 2.52 5.72 -15.05
C GLY A 34 2.39 5.32 -13.58
N LEU A 35 1.61 6.07 -12.80
CA LEU A 35 1.30 5.74 -11.42
C LEU A 35 0.52 4.42 -11.32
N ALA A 36 -0.52 4.25 -12.15
CA ALA A 36 -1.32 3.02 -12.19
C ALA A 36 -0.46 1.80 -12.57
N ALA A 37 0.36 1.91 -13.62
CA ALA A 37 1.26 0.85 -14.05
C ALA A 37 2.32 0.52 -12.97
N GLY A 38 2.88 1.54 -12.31
CA GLY A 38 3.82 1.36 -11.22
C GLY A 38 3.21 0.68 -9.99
N SER A 39 1.96 1.00 -9.66
CA SER A 39 1.22 0.35 -8.58
C SER A 39 0.95 -1.12 -8.87
N LEU A 40 0.64 -1.49 -10.12
CA LEU A 40 0.50 -2.90 -10.51
C LEU A 40 1.79 -3.71 -10.29
N VAL A 41 2.94 -3.14 -10.65
CA VAL A 41 4.25 -3.79 -10.38
C VAL A 41 4.44 -3.99 -8.88
N PHE A 42 4.10 -2.98 -8.08
CA PHE A 42 4.18 -3.05 -6.62
C PHE A 42 3.24 -4.12 -6.06
N ASP A 43 1.99 -4.19 -6.52
CA ASP A 43 1.01 -5.17 -6.07
C ASP A 43 1.48 -6.61 -6.28
N VAL A 44 2.09 -6.91 -7.43
CA VAL A 44 2.66 -8.23 -7.72
C VAL A 44 3.80 -8.55 -6.74
N VAL A 45 4.73 -7.62 -6.54
CA VAL A 45 5.85 -7.78 -5.61
C VAL A 45 5.35 -8.01 -4.19
N PHE A 46 4.49 -7.13 -3.68
CA PHE A 46 4.06 -7.15 -2.27
C PHE A 46 3.07 -8.27 -1.96
N THR A 47 2.24 -8.67 -2.93
CA THR A 47 1.39 -9.86 -2.78
C THR A 47 2.24 -11.11 -2.58
N THR A 48 3.38 -11.20 -3.26
CA THR A 48 4.32 -12.32 -3.07
C THR A 48 4.80 -12.38 -1.62
N PHE A 49 5.06 -11.24 -0.98
CA PHE A 49 5.52 -11.16 0.41
C PHE A 49 4.41 -11.30 1.47
N ASN A 50 3.14 -11.43 1.08
CA ASN A 50 2.06 -11.69 2.06
C ASN A 50 2.27 -12.98 2.86
N PHE A 51 3.08 -13.93 2.36
CA PHE A 51 3.49 -15.10 3.12
C PHE A 51 4.15 -14.72 4.46
N LEU A 52 4.88 -13.60 4.51
CA LEU A 52 5.55 -13.17 5.73
C LEU A 52 4.52 -12.84 6.81
N ARG A 53 3.43 -12.17 6.45
CA ARG A 53 2.33 -11.90 7.38
C ARG A 53 1.64 -13.19 7.81
N SER A 54 1.11 -13.96 6.85
CA SER A 54 0.31 -15.16 7.15
C SER A 54 1.11 -16.26 7.84
N GLY A 55 2.38 -16.44 7.45
CA GLY A 55 3.31 -17.39 8.07
C GLY A 55 3.67 -16.99 9.50
N THR A 56 3.95 -15.71 9.74
CA THR A 56 4.20 -15.18 11.10
C THR A 56 2.96 -15.35 11.97
N THR A 57 1.76 -15.05 11.47
CA THR A 57 0.50 -15.27 12.20
C THR A 57 0.34 -16.71 12.67
N GLY A 58 0.55 -17.69 11.79
CA GLY A 58 0.42 -19.10 12.15
C GLY A 58 1.43 -19.55 13.21
N LEU A 59 2.70 -19.16 13.04
CA LEU A 59 3.77 -19.52 13.97
C LEU A 59 3.61 -18.84 15.35
N VAL A 60 3.23 -17.55 15.36
CA VAL A 60 2.95 -16.81 16.59
C VAL A 60 1.72 -17.37 17.30
N ALA A 61 0.65 -17.71 16.59
CA ALA A 61 -0.53 -18.34 17.18
C ALA A 61 -0.21 -19.68 17.85
N GLN A 62 0.67 -20.48 17.24
CA GLN A 62 1.13 -21.74 17.82
C GLN A 62 1.98 -21.52 19.08
N ALA A 63 2.93 -20.57 19.05
CA ALA A 63 3.76 -20.26 20.22
C ALA A 63 2.92 -19.68 21.38
N PHE A 64 2.04 -18.72 21.07
CA PHE A 64 1.11 -18.10 22.00
C PHE A 64 0.16 -19.12 22.63
N GLY A 65 -0.43 -20.00 21.82
CA GLY A 65 -1.31 -21.07 22.30
C GLY A 65 -0.61 -22.09 23.22
N ARG A 66 0.71 -22.23 23.11
CA ARG A 66 1.53 -23.06 24.02
C ARG A 66 2.04 -22.30 25.26
N GLY A 67 1.80 -20.99 25.36
CA GLY A 67 2.34 -20.15 26.41
C GLY A 67 3.87 -19.92 26.31
N ASP A 68 4.46 -20.14 25.14
CA ASP A 68 5.90 -20.01 24.91
C ASP A 68 6.26 -18.59 24.43
N ALA A 69 6.40 -17.68 25.38
CA ALA A 69 6.72 -16.28 25.12
C ALA A 69 8.11 -16.07 24.48
N LEU A 70 9.04 -17.02 24.65
CA LEU A 70 10.37 -16.95 24.04
C LEU A 70 10.29 -17.28 22.56
N GLU A 71 9.59 -18.35 22.19
CA GLU A 71 9.40 -18.70 20.78
C GLU A 71 8.54 -17.65 20.06
N GLU A 72 7.56 -17.05 20.74
CA GLU A 72 6.76 -15.95 20.20
C GLU A 72 7.63 -14.77 19.74
N GLN A 73 8.57 -14.35 20.60
CA GLN A 73 9.54 -13.29 20.30
C GLN A 73 10.54 -13.72 19.23
N ALA A 74 11.00 -14.99 19.28
CA ALA A 74 11.93 -15.52 18.28
C ALA A 74 11.32 -15.51 16.88
N VAL A 75 10.04 -15.89 16.75
CA VAL A 75 9.30 -15.83 15.48
C VAL A 75 9.20 -14.39 14.97
N LEU A 76 8.87 -13.43 15.84
CA LEU A 76 8.83 -12.01 15.46
C LEU A 76 10.19 -11.52 14.95
N TRP A 77 11.28 -11.77 15.68
CA TRP A 77 12.61 -11.31 15.28
C TRP A 77 13.10 -11.95 13.98
N ARG A 78 12.81 -13.25 13.76
CA ARG A 78 13.10 -13.92 12.48
C ARG A 78 12.31 -13.27 11.34
N ALA A 79 11.03 -12.98 11.54
CA ALA A 79 10.19 -12.33 10.54
C ALA A 79 10.65 -10.90 10.23
N VAL A 80 11.02 -10.12 11.25
CA VAL A 80 11.58 -8.76 11.09
C VAL A 80 12.92 -8.79 10.36
N LEU A 81 13.81 -9.74 10.68
CA LEU A 81 15.08 -9.90 9.97
C LEU A 81 14.86 -10.21 8.49
N ILE A 82 13.94 -11.14 8.17
CA ILE A 82 13.57 -11.46 6.79
C ILE A 82 12.99 -10.21 6.10
N ALA A 83 12.10 -9.47 6.76
CA ALA A 83 11.53 -8.23 6.24
C ALA A 83 12.59 -7.19 5.89
N VAL A 84 13.55 -6.95 6.79
CA VAL A 84 14.64 -5.98 6.59
C VAL A 84 15.52 -6.42 5.43
N VAL A 85 15.98 -7.67 5.43
CA VAL A 85 16.88 -8.17 4.38
C VAL A 85 16.18 -8.15 3.01
N ALA A 86 14.98 -8.71 2.92
CA ALA A 86 14.22 -8.71 1.68
C ALA A 86 13.88 -7.29 1.22
N GLY A 87 13.47 -6.41 2.13
CA GLY A 87 13.12 -5.03 1.82
C GLY A 87 14.32 -4.22 1.34
N VAL A 88 15.50 -4.40 1.94
CA VAL A 88 16.74 -3.76 1.50
C VAL A 88 17.15 -4.27 0.12
N ILE A 89 17.01 -5.58 -0.14
CA ILE A 89 17.26 -6.16 -1.47
C ILE A 89 16.29 -5.55 -2.50
N LEU A 90 15.00 -5.45 -2.19
CA LEU A 90 14.01 -4.81 -3.08
C LEU A 90 14.36 -3.35 -3.34
N ALA A 91 14.73 -2.59 -2.32
CA ALA A 91 15.15 -1.19 -2.45
C ALA A 91 16.40 -1.07 -3.34
N ALA A 92 17.40 -1.93 -3.16
CA ALA A 92 18.61 -1.96 -3.99
C ALA A 92 18.32 -2.36 -5.45
N LEU A 93 17.36 -3.26 -5.67
CA LEU A 93 16.94 -3.71 -6.99
C LEU A 93 15.88 -2.79 -7.64
N ALA A 94 15.49 -1.69 -7.00
CA ALA A 94 14.54 -0.73 -7.54
C ALA A 94 14.79 -0.29 -9.00
N PRO A 95 16.03 0.03 -9.44
CA PRO A 95 16.26 0.37 -10.85
C PRO A 95 16.01 -0.81 -11.79
N LEU A 96 16.28 -2.04 -11.37
CA LEU A 96 16.01 -3.24 -12.16
C LEU A 96 14.51 -3.48 -12.31
N PHE A 97 13.75 -3.34 -11.22
CA PHE A 97 12.28 -3.43 -11.26
C PHE A 97 11.67 -2.34 -12.13
N ALA A 98 12.23 -1.13 -12.15
CA ALA A 98 11.79 -0.08 -13.05
C ALA A 98 11.97 -0.50 -14.52
N VAL A 99 13.16 -0.97 -14.91
CA VAL A 99 13.41 -1.44 -16.29
C VAL A 99 12.52 -2.63 -16.66
N ALA A 100 12.38 -3.61 -15.76
CA ALA A 100 11.52 -4.77 -15.98
C ALA A 100 10.04 -4.36 -16.15
N GLY A 101 9.56 -3.41 -15.34
CA GLY A 101 8.21 -2.86 -15.45
C GLY A 101 7.99 -2.16 -16.78
N GLN A 102 8.97 -1.37 -17.25
CA GLN A 102 8.91 -0.69 -18.54
C GLN A 102 8.80 -1.68 -19.70
N TRP A 103 9.60 -2.76 -19.66
CA TRP A 103 9.56 -3.82 -20.66
C TRP A 103 8.24 -4.59 -20.64
N PHE A 104 7.70 -4.90 -19.46
CA PHE A 104 6.48 -5.69 -19.30
C PHE A 104 5.21 -4.91 -19.67
N MET A 105 5.15 -3.61 -19.36
CA MET A 105 3.98 -2.78 -19.62
C MET A 105 3.89 -2.29 -21.07
N GLY A 106 5.03 -2.18 -21.78
CA GLY A 106 5.04 -1.70 -23.18
C GLY A 106 4.46 -0.30 -23.37
N ALA A 107 4.51 0.54 -22.32
CA ALA A 107 3.84 1.83 -22.30
C ALA A 107 4.59 2.92 -23.08
N GLU A 108 3.86 3.97 -23.48
CA GLU A 108 4.42 5.17 -24.12
C GLU A 108 5.53 5.80 -23.26
N PRO A 109 6.58 6.44 -23.84
CA PRO A 109 7.73 6.95 -23.09
C PRO A 109 7.39 7.84 -21.89
N SER A 110 6.34 8.67 -21.99
CA SER A 110 5.87 9.56 -20.92
C SER A 110 5.32 8.78 -19.71
N VAL A 111 4.48 7.78 -19.96
CA VAL A 111 3.93 6.83 -18.97
C VAL A 111 5.06 6.03 -18.31
N SER A 112 5.99 5.55 -19.13
CA SER A 112 7.14 4.75 -18.72
C SER A 112 8.10 5.53 -17.79
N ALA A 113 8.29 6.82 -18.04
CA ALA A 113 9.08 7.70 -17.19
C ALA A 113 8.43 7.92 -15.82
N ALA A 114 7.14 8.24 -15.80
CA ALA A 114 6.37 8.42 -14.57
C ALA A 114 6.34 7.15 -13.70
N MET A 115 6.13 5.99 -14.32
CA MET A 115 6.20 4.70 -13.65
C MET A 115 7.57 4.43 -13.02
N SER A 116 8.66 4.71 -13.76
CA SER A 116 10.03 4.49 -13.28
C SER A 116 10.35 5.32 -12.03
N VAL A 117 9.92 6.58 -12.02
CA VAL A 117 10.05 7.46 -10.85
C VAL A 117 9.27 6.90 -9.67
N TYR A 118 8.01 6.52 -9.89
CA TYR A 118 7.17 5.94 -8.84
C TYR A 118 7.77 4.67 -8.23
N ILE A 119 8.22 3.71 -9.05
CA ILE A 119 8.83 2.45 -8.59
C ILE A 119 10.06 2.75 -7.73
N ARG A 120 10.95 3.63 -8.18
CA ARG A 120 12.19 3.96 -7.45
C ARG A 120 11.91 4.55 -6.07
N ILE A 121 10.97 5.49 -5.98
CA ILE A 121 10.60 6.11 -4.72
C ILE A 121 9.92 5.08 -3.81
N ARG A 122 8.96 4.31 -4.35
CA ARG A 122 8.15 3.39 -3.57
C ARG A 122 8.94 2.20 -3.02
N LEU A 123 9.91 1.67 -3.77
CA LEU A 123 10.73 0.54 -3.32
C LEU A 123 11.71 0.91 -2.20
N LEU A 124 12.06 2.20 -2.01
CA LEU A 124 12.79 2.64 -0.82
C LEU A 124 12.00 2.43 0.48
N ALA A 125 10.66 2.47 0.41
CA ALA A 125 9.79 2.19 1.54
C ALA A 125 9.59 0.69 1.81
N ALA A 126 10.10 -0.20 0.95
CA ALA A 126 9.87 -1.63 1.05
C ALA A 126 10.30 -2.27 2.39
N PRO A 127 11.46 -1.93 3.00
CA PRO A 127 11.84 -2.46 4.31
C PRO A 127 10.77 -2.18 5.38
N PHE A 128 10.25 -0.95 5.42
CA PHE A 128 9.24 -0.54 6.39
C PHE A 128 7.90 -1.24 6.15
N SER A 129 7.49 -1.37 4.87
CA SER A 129 6.27 -2.08 4.51
C SER A 129 6.33 -3.56 4.87
N LEU A 130 7.46 -4.24 4.69
CA LEU A 130 7.61 -5.64 5.07
C LEU A 130 7.72 -5.83 6.59
N ILE A 131 8.36 -4.90 7.31
CA ILE A 131 8.34 -4.91 8.79
C ILE A 131 6.90 -4.81 9.29
N ASN A 132 6.09 -3.94 8.67
CA ASN A 132 4.68 -3.85 9.00
C ASN A 132 3.92 -5.18 8.76
N TYR A 133 4.29 -5.96 7.74
CA TYR A 133 3.71 -7.31 7.55
C TYR A 133 4.08 -8.26 8.69
N ALA A 134 5.33 -8.23 9.16
CA ALA A 134 5.77 -9.04 10.30
C ALA A 134 5.03 -8.64 11.60
N ILE A 135 4.91 -7.33 11.87
CA ILE A 135 4.19 -6.81 13.05
C ILE A 135 2.71 -7.18 13.00
N LEU A 136 2.05 -6.96 11.86
CA LEU A 136 0.65 -7.36 11.69
C LEU A 136 0.48 -8.86 11.85
N GLY A 137 1.41 -9.64 11.28
CA GLY A 137 1.42 -11.09 11.42
C GLY A 137 1.45 -11.52 12.89
N TYR A 138 2.33 -10.92 13.67
CA TYR A 138 2.50 -11.15 15.10
C TYR A 138 1.25 -10.78 15.92
N VAL A 139 0.73 -9.56 15.75
CA VAL A 139 -0.44 -9.08 16.47
C VAL A 139 -1.68 -9.93 16.16
N LEU A 140 -1.88 -10.30 14.89
CA LEU A 140 -2.97 -11.20 14.50
C LEU A 140 -2.77 -12.61 15.07
N GLY A 141 -1.54 -13.11 15.15
CA GLY A 141 -1.22 -14.42 15.72
C GLY A 141 -1.60 -14.54 17.20
N ARG A 142 -1.50 -13.43 17.95
CA ARG A 142 -1.94 -13.35 19.36
C ARG A 142 -3.45 -13.19 19.53
N GLY A 143 -4.21 -13.08 18.44
CA GLY A 143 -5.64 -12.77 18.48
C GLY A 143 -5.95 -11.30 18.78
N GLU A 144 -4.95 -10.42 18.77
CA GLU A 144 -5.07 -9.00 19.09
C GLU A 144 -5.52 -8.18 17.85
N GLY A 145 -6.53 -8.67 17.12
CA GLY A 145 -6.99 -8.08 15.86
C GLY A 145 -7.36 -6.59 15.96
N GLY A 146 -7.80 -6.12 17.13
CA GLY A 146 -8.06 -4.70 17.38
C GLY A 146 -6.81 -3.82 17.26
N LEU A 147 -5.65 -4.27 17.78
CA LEU A 147 -4.38 -3.55 17.61
C LEU A 147 -3.93 -3.56 16.15
N GLY A 148 -4.14 -4.68 15.45
CA GLY A 148 -3.85 -4.79 14.02
C GLY A 148 -4.71 -3.83 13.18
N LEU A 149 -5.99 -3.66 13.54
CA LEU A 149 -6.89 -2.72 12.90
C LEU A 149 -6.50 -1.27 13.19
N MET A 150 -6.16 -0.95 14.45
CA MET A 150 -5.67 0.38 14.83
C MET A 150 -4.39 0.75 14.07
N LEU A 151 -3.42 -0.17 13.98
CA LEU A 151 -2.19 0.05 13.23
C LEU A 151 -2.48 0.35 11.76
N GLN A 152 -3.37 -0.42 11.12
CA GLN A 152 -3.79 -0.17 9.75
C GLN A 152 -4.52 1.18 9.60
N ALA A 153 -5.40 1.53 10.54
CA ALA A 153 -6.10 2.81 10.52
C ALA A 153 -5.13 4.00 10.59
N VAL A 154 -4.13 3.92 11.47
CA VAL A 154 -3.09 4.96 11.60
C VAL A 154 -2.26 5.07 10.32
N LEU A 155 -1.80 3.95 9.76
CA LEU A 155 -0.99 3.96 8.54
C LEU A 155 -1.76 4.50 7.32
N ASN A 156 -3.01 4.09 7.14
CA ASN A 156 -3.86 4.60 6.08
C ASN A 156 -4.22 6.08 6.33
N GLY A 157 -4.48 6.47 7.56
CA GLY A 157 -4.74 7.86 7.94
C GLY A 157 -3.55 8.78 7.63
N ILE A 158 -2.34 8.37 8.00
CA ILE A 158 -1.10 9.09 7.65
C ILE A 158 -0.97 9.20 6.13
N ASN A 159 -1.24 8.12 5.39
CA ASN A 159 -1.16 8.15 3.93
C ASN A 159 -2.16 9.15 3.32
N ILE A 160 -3.42 9.16 3.78
CA ILE A 160 -4.45 10.11 3.33
C ILE A 160 -4.03 11.55 3.65
N VAL A 161 -3.55 11.82 4.86
CA VAL A 161 -3.10 13.16 5.26
C VAL A 161 -1.93 13.62 4.40
N LEU A 162 -0.95 12.75 4.13
CA LEU A 162 0.18 13.06 3.25
C LEU A 162 -0.27 13.35 1.82
N CYS A 163 -1.21 12.55 1.29
CA CYS A 163 -1.79 12.79 -0.04
C CYS A 163 -2.51 14.14 -0.08
N PHE A 164 -3.25 14.50 0.96
CA PHE A 164 -3.95 15.79 1.04
C PHE A 164 -2.98 16.97 1.13
N LEU A 165 -1.95 16.88 1.99
CA LEU A 165 -0.93 17.92 2.13
C LEU A 165 -0.13 18.12 0.84
N LEU A 166 0.34 17.03 0.22
CA LEU A 166 1.04 17.10 -1.06
C LEU A 166 0.11 17.60 -2.18
N GLY A 167 -1.16 17.21 -2.17
CA GLY A 167 -2.17 17.70 -3.11
C GLY A 167 -2.42 19.21 -2.97
N LEU A 168 -2.43 19.75 -1.74
CA LEU A 168 -2.55 21.18 -1.49
C LEU A 168 -1.29 21.96 -1.91
N GLU A 169 -0.09 21.45 -1.60
CA GLU A 169 1.19 22.08 -1.98
C GLU A 169 1.41 22.09 -3.50
N LEU A 170 0.94 21.06 -4.21
CA LEU A 170 0.99 20.97 -5.66
C LEU A 170 -0.15 21.73 -6.37
N GLY A 171 -1.01 22.43 -5.63
CA GLY A 171 -2.12 23.21 -6.21
C GLY A 171 -3.28 22.37 -6.77
N VAL A 172 -3.33 21.08 -6.46
CA VAL A 172 -4.33 20.12 -6.97
C VAL A 172 -5.72 20.36 -6.33
N GLY A 173 -5.80 21.22 -5.30
CA GLY A 173 -7.03 21.54 -4.57
C GLY A 173 -7.76 22.83 -4.94
N SER A 174 -7.27 23.66 -5.90
CA SER A 174 -7.86 24.99 -6.16
C SER A 174 -8.78 25.10 -7.39
N THR A 175 -9.21 23.99 -7.99
CA THR A 175 -10.28 24.03 -9.01
C THR A 175 -11.50 23.28 -8.51
N VAL A 176 -12.21 23.89 -7.56
CA VAL A 176 -13.68 23.84 -7.59
C VAL A 176 -14.05 24.70 -8.79
N PRO A 177 -14.65 24.17 -9.87
CA PRO A 177 -15.18 25.04 -10.91
C PRO A 177 -16.36 25.78 -10.29
N ASP A 178 -16.20 27.08 -10.03
CA ASP A 178 -17.31 28.03 -9.81
C ASP A 178 -18.13 28.23 -11.10
N THR A 179 -18.52 27.15 -11.77
CA THR A 179 -19.37 27.19 -12.96
C THR A 179 -20.59 26.33 -12.76
N VAL A 180 -21.36 26.65 -11.72
CA VAL A 180 -22.81 26.51 -11.72
C VAL A 180 -23.40 27.92 -11.66
N GLU A 181 -23.13 28.72 -12.69
CA GLU A 181 -23.93 29.91 -12.97
C GLU A 181 -24.50 29.82 -14.39
N LEU A 182 -25.83 29.67 -14.40
CA LEU A 182 -26.76 30.27 -15.35
C LEU A 182 -26.65 29.85 -16.82
N GLN A 183 -27.22 28.68 -17.12
CA GLN A 183 -27.89 28.50 -18.40
C GLN A 183 -29.36 28.97 -18.22
N GLU A 184 -29.59 30.27 -18.34
CA GLU A 184 -30.92 30.77 -18.71
C GLU A 184 -31.25 30.19 -20.09
N VAL A 185 -32.31 29.38 -20.15
CA VAL A 185 -32.89 28.87 -21.39
C VAL A 185 -33.91 29.92 -21.87
N PRO A 186 -33.72 30.53 -23.06
CA PRO A 186 -34.75 31.39 -23.66
C PRO A 186 -35.97 30.59 -24.14
#